data_AF-A3VBW4-F1
#
_entry.id   AF-A3VBW4-F1
#
_cell.length_a   1.000
_cell.length_b   1.000
_cell.length_c   1.000
_cell.angle_alpha   90.00
_cell.angle_beta   90.00
_cell.angle_gamma   90.00
#
_symmetry.space_group_name_H-M   'P 1'
#
loop_
_entity.id
_entity.type
_entity.pdbx_description
1 polymer ?
#
loop_
_entity_poly.entity_id
_entity_poly.type
_entity_poly.pdbx_seq_one_letter_code
_entity_poly.pdbx_strand_id
1 'polypeptide(L)'
;MLVLILGVLIWTLAHLFKRIAPEARANMGDKAKGPVALLSLVGIVLMVIGYRMWDGSAYWGRSPAMVGINNLLMLFAVYLFAASGMKTWITSKIRHPQLTGVKTWAIAHLLVNGDMPSFVLFGGLLAWAVIEVILINRQAKPAKNTGPFPVGKEIGAAVGAVVVFAAIAGVHYWLGYPAFG
;
A
#
# COMPACT_ATOMS: atom_id res chain seq x y z
N MET A 1 -17.39 -2.60 -11.90
CA MET A 1 -17.45 -1.24 -11.30
C MET A 1 -17.90 -1.24 -9.83
N LEU A 2 -19.19 -1.45 -9.51
CA LEU A 2 -19.70 -1.28 -8.12
C LEU A 2 -18.98 -2.16 -7.09
N VAL A 3 -18.72 -3.43 -7.39
CA VAL A 3 -18.04 -4.38 -6.49
C VAL A 3 -16.65 -3.87 -6.08
N LEU A 4 -15.88 -3.35 -7.04
CA LEU A 4 -14.55 -2.81 -6.78
C LEU A 4 -14.61 -1.55 -5.90
N ILE A 5 -15.53 -0.63 -6.22
CA ILE A 5 -15.75 0.59 -5.43
C ILE A 5 -16.11 0.24 -3.99
N LEU A 6 -17.04 -0.71 -3.77
CA LEU A 6 -17.41 -1.16 -2.44
C LEU A 6 -16.23 -1.80 -1.71
N GLY A 7 -15.43 -2.63 -2.39
CA GLY A 7 -14.22 -3.20 -1.80
C GLY A 7 -13.25 -2.12 -1.30
N VAL A 8 -12.97 -1.11 -2.14
CA VAL A 8 -12.13 0.04 -1.79
C VAL A 8 -12.71 0.83 -0.63
N LEU A 9 -14.00 1.14 -0.64
CA LEU A 9 -14.65 1.91 0.43
C LEU A 9 -14.65 1.15 1.76
N ILE A 10 -15.04 -0.13 1.77
CA ILE A 10 -15.08 -0.95 2.99
C ILE A 10 -13.69 -1.03 3.62
N TRP A 11 -12.68 -1.34 2.81
CA TRP A 11 -11.30 -1.43 3.27
C TRP A 11 -10.80 -0.08 3.81
N THR A 12 -11.06 0.99 3.07
CA THR A 12 -10.68 2.38 3.43
C THR A 12 -11.30 2.79 4.76
N LEU A 13 -12.60 2.61 4.93
CA LEU A 13 -13.33 2.98 6.14
C LEU A 13 -12.86 2.16 7.35
N ALA A 14 -12.58 0.86 7.17
CA ALA A 14 -12.02 0.02 8.22
C ALA A 14 -10.66 0.55 8.71
N HIS A 15 -9.80 1.01 7.78
CA HIS A 15 -8.49 1.56 8.13
C HIS A 15 -8.58 2.98 8.72
N LEU A 16 -9.50 3.80 8.22
CA LEU A 16 -9.73 5.16 8.73
C LEU A 16 -10.47 5.19 10.06
N PHE A 17 -11.10 4.09 10.50
CA PHE A 17 -11.97 4.06 11.68
C PHE A 17 -11.30 4.66 12.93
N LYS A 18 -10.03 4.30 13.19
CA LYS A 18 -9.26 4.84 14.33
C LYS A 18 -9.01 6.34 14.23
N ARG A 19 -8.98 6.89 13.02
CA ARG A 19 -8.71 8.31 12.78
C ARG A 19 -9.98 9.14 12.76
N ILE A 20 -11.06 8.62 12.18
CA ILE A 20 -12.33 9.33 12.03
C ILE A 20 -13.14 9.29 13.34
N ALA A 21 -13.13 8.16 14.06
CA ALA A 21 -13.87 7.98 15.30
C ALA A 21 -12.97 7.42 16.42
N PRO A 22 -11.94 8.18 16.86
CA PRO A 22 -10.94 7.69 17.81
C PRO A 22 -11.52 7.25 19.16
N GLU A 23 -12.53 7.96 19.68
CA GLU A 23 -13.20 7.62 20.94
C GLU A 23 -14.01 6.32 20.83
N ALA A 24 -14.84 6.20 19.80
CA ALA A 24 -15.58 4.96 19.54
C ALA A 24 -14.62 3.77 19.36
N ARG A 25 -13.52 3.97 18.61
CA ARG A 25 -12.49 2.96 18.44
C ARG A 25 -11.80 2.61 19.76
N ALA A 26 -11.55 3.58 20.64
CA ALA A 26 -10.96 3.37 21.94
C ALA A 26 -11.90 2.62 22.89
N ASN A 27 -13.19 2.96 22.90
CA ASN A 27 -14.22 2.30 23.71
C ASN A 27 -14.39 0.81 23.36
N MET A 28 -14.19 0.45 22.10
CA MET A 28 -14.18 -0.96 21.69
C MET A 28 -12.92 -1.72 22.14
N GLY A 29 -11.83 -1.01 22.46
CA GLY A 29 -10.55 -1.60 22.85
C GLY A 29 -10.06 -2.66 21.87
N ASP A 30 -9.72 -3.83 22.40
CA ASP A 30 -9.25 -4.98 21.60
C ASP A 30 -10.36 -5.68 20.81
N LYS A 31 -11.63 -5.54 21.20
CA LYS A 31 -12.77 -6.15 20.50
C LYS A 31 -12.93 -5.62 19.08
N ALA A 32 -12.42 -4.44 18.77
CA ALA A 32 -12.42 -3.89 17.41
C ALA A 32 -11.44 -4.58 16.45
N LYS A 33 -10.45 -5.34 16.95
CA LYS A 33 -9.45 -6.02 16.08
C LYS A 33 -10.13 -6.99 15.10
N GLY A 34 -11.06 -7.82 15.60
CA GLY A 34 -11.78 -8.81 14.81
C GLY A 34 -12.62 -8.19 13.68
N PRO A 35 -13.57 -7.27 13.98
CA PRO A 35 -14.36 -6.59 12.96
C PRO A 35 -13.51 -5.82 11.94
N VAL A 36 -12.46 -5.11 12.38
CA VAL A 36 -11.58 -4.38 11.45
C VAL A 36 -10.82 -5.34 10.53
N ALA A 37 -10.32 -6.47 11.05
CA ALA A 37 -9.68 -7.50 10.24
C ALA A 37 -10.66 -8.13 9.23
N LEU A 38 -11.88 -8.45 9.67
CA LEU A 38 -12.92 -9.02 8.81
C LEU A 38 -13.32 -8.05 7.70
N LEU A 39 -13.62 -6.79 8.04
CA LEU A 39 -13.96 -5.76 7.04
C LEU A 39 -12.80 -5.52 6.07
N SER A 40 -11.56 -5.54 6.54
CA SER A 40 -10.38 -5.43 5.66
C SER A 40 -10.28 -6.62 4.70
N LEU A 41 -10.48 -7.84 5.19
CA LEU A 41 -10.46 -9.04 4.36
C LEU A 41 -11.59 -9.05 3.33
N VAL A 42 -12.82 -8.73 3.74
CA VAL A 42 -13.97 -8.57 2.84
C VAL A 42 -13.68 -7.52 1.77
N GLY A 43 -13.14 -6.36 2.18
CA GLY A 43 -12.72 -5.31 1.25
C GLY A 43 -11.73 -5.81 0.20
N ILE A 44 -10.69 -6.55 0.61
CA ILE A 44 -9.70 -7.14 -0.30
C ILE A 44 -10.35 -8.15 -1.26
N VAL A 45 -11.20 -9.05 -0.77
CA VAL A 45 -11.90 -10.04 -1.61
C VAL A 45 -12.76 -9.34 -2.67
N LEU A 46 -13.51 -8.32 -2.27
CA LEU A 46 -14.31 -7.52 -3.18
C LEU A 46 -13.45 -6.74 -4.19
N MET A 47 -12.28 -6.23 -3.79
CA MET A 47 -11.34 -5.62 -4.73
C MET A 47 -10.87 -6.63 -5.78
N VAL A 48 -10.45 -7.83 -5.37
CA VAL A 48 -9.96 -8.87 -6.30
C VAL A 48 -11.05 -9.28 -7.29
N ILE A 49 -12.25 -9.61 -6.79
CA ILE A 49 -13.38 -10.00 -7.63
C ILE A 49 -13.80 -8.84 -8.53
N GLY A 50 -13.98 -7.65 -7.96
CA GLY A 50 -14.44 -6.47 -8.67
C GLY A 50 -13.46 -5.98 -9.75
N TYR A 51 -12.16 -6.13 -9.52
CA TYR A 51 -11.13 -5.82 -10.51
C TYR A 51 -11.19 -6.80 -11.69
N ARG A 52 -11.24 -8.11 -11.42
CA ARG A 52 -11.28 -9.14 -12.48
C ARG A 52 -12.56 -9.13 -13.31
N MET A 53 -13.68 -8.75 -12.71
CA MET A 53 -14.98 -8.70 -13.39
C MET A 53 -15.18 -7.45 -14.25
N TRP A 54 -14.39 -6.40 -14.02
CA TRP A 54 -14.61 -5.13 -14.67
C TRP A 54 -13.75 -5.00 -15.92
N ASP A 55 -14.36 -5.29 -17.07
CA ASP A 55 -13.83 -4.87 -18.36
C ASP A 55 -14.10 -3.37 -18.54
N GLY A 56 -13.08 -2.55 -18.29
CA GLY A 56 -13.16 -1.10 -18.31
C GLY A 56 -12.30 -0.51 -19.41
N SER A 57 -12.58 0.73 -19.81
CA SER A 57 -11.78 1.42 -20.81
C SER A 57 -10.32 1.56 -20.38
N ALA A 58 -9.42 1.33 -21.33
CA ALA A 58 -7.99 1.56 -21.19
C ALA A 58 -7.57 2.82 -21.96
N TYR A 59 -6.67 3.60 -21.36
CA TYR A 59 -6.14 4.87 -21.86
C TYR A 59 -4.67 4.75 -22.23
N TRP A 60 -3.90 3.97 -21.47
CA TRP A 60 -2.54 3.57 -21.81
C TRP A 60 -2.23 2.19 -21.25
N GLY A 61 -1.16 1.58 -21.74
CA GLY A 61 -0.67 0.30 -21.27
C GLY A 61 0.82 0.36 -20.94
N ARG A 62 1.36 -0.78 -20.52
CA ARG A 62 2.78 -0.94 -20.23
C ARG A 62 3.66 -0.73 -21.47
N SER A 63 4.82 -0.11 -21.26
CA SER A 63 5.95 -0.10 -22.19
C SER A 63 7.21 -0.55 -21.46
N PRO A 64 8.28 -1.04 -22.15
CA PRO A 64 9.50 -1.48 -21.48
C PRO A 64 10.11 -0.43 -20.55
N ALA A 65 10.08 0.85 -20.97
CA ALA A 65 10.55 1.96 -20.14
C ALA A 65 9.69 2.15 -18.88
N MET A 66 8.36 2.13 -19.01
CA MET A 66 7.44 2.25 -17.86
C MET A 66 7.57 1.06 -16.89
N VAL A 67 7.79 -0.15 -17.41
CA VAL A 67 8.03 -1.35 -16.59
C VAL A 67 9.34 -1.22 -15.79
N GLY A 68 10.40 -0.72 -16.42
CA GLY A 68 11.66 -0.42 -15.72
C GLY A 68 11.48 0.57 -14.57
N ILE A 69 10.79 1.69 -14.83
CA ILE A 69 10.49 2.71 -13.81
C ILE A 69 9.60 2.12 -12.70
N ASN A 70 8.54 1.38 -13.07
CA ASN A 70 7.66 0.71 -12.13
C ASN A 70 8.44 -0.21 -11.19
N ASN A 71 9.36 -1.02 -11.72
CA ASN A 71 10.11 -1.99 -10.91
C ASN A 71 11.06 -1.32 -9.92
N LEU A 72 11.69 -0.20 -10.30
CA LEU A 72 12.48 0.60 -9.37
C LEU A 72 11.61 1.21 -8.26
N LEU A 73 10.46 1.77 -8.61
CA LEU A 73 9.50 2.31 -7.63
C LEU A 73 8.95 1.21 -6.71
N MET A 74 8.68 0.04 -7.25
CA MET A 74 8.19 -1.12 -6.49
C MET A 74 9.23 -1.65 -5.52
N LEU A 75 10.48 -1.80 -5.94
CA LEU A 75 11.57 -2.19 -5.05
C LEU A 75 11.74 -1.16 -3.92
N PHE A 76 11.68 0.13 -4.26
CA PHE A 76 11.74 1.20 -3.27
C PHE A 76 10.54 1.17 -2.31
N ALA A 77 9.32 0.95 -2.81
CA ALA A 77 8.11 0.82 -2.00
C ALA A 77 8.23 -0.35 -1.00
N VAL A 78 8.65 -1.53 -1.46
CA VAL A 78 8.85 -2.71 -0.59
C VAL A 78 9.94 -2.44 0.44
N TYR A 79 11.04 -1.77 0.06
CA TYR A 79 12.06 -1.34 1.00
C TYR A 79 11.51 -0.40 2.08
N LEU A 80 10.66 0.56 1.73
CA LEU A 80 10.04 1.45 2.72
C LEU A 80 9.14 0.71 3.72
N PHE A 81 8.44 -0.35 3.29
CA PHE A 81 7.69 -1.22 4.20
C PHE A 81 8.62 -1.95 5.17
N ALA A 82 9.70 -2.58 4.68
CA ALA A 82 10.69 -3.25 5.51
C ALA A 82 11.36 -2.28 6.50
N ALA A 83 11.80 -1.12 5.99
CA ALA A 83 12.38 -0.03 6.76
C ALA A 83 11.46 0.46 7.88
N SER A 84 10.15 0.58 7.62
CA SER A 84 9.15 0.99 8.61
C SER A 84 9.11 0.04 9.82
N GLY A 85 9.13 -1.28 9.58
CA GLY A 85 9.10 -2.27 10.65
C GLY A 85 10.44 -2.38 11.39
N MET A 86 11.55 -2.27 10.66
CA MET A 86 12.90 -2.42 11.21
C MET A 86 13.44 -1.14 11.86
N LYS A 87 12.86 0.03 11.56
CA LYS A 87 13.29 1.35 12.03
C LYS A 87 14.71 1.73 11.56
N THR A 88 14.97 1.56 10.26
CA THR A 88 16.24 1.94 9.62
C THR A 88 16.40 3.46 9.47
N TRP A 89 17.59 3.91 9.07
CA TRP A 89 17.96 5.31 8.91
C TRP A 89 16.98 6.11 8.07
N ILE A 90 16.43 5.53 7.00
CA ILE A 90 15.49 6.24 6.13
C ILE A 90 14.23 6.68 6.88
N THR A 91 13.86 6.00 7.97
CA THR A 91 12.74 6.39 8.84
C THR A 91 13.00 7.64 9.68
N SER A 92 14.25 8.14 9.71
CA SER A 92 14.58 9.47 10.23
C SER A 92 14.30 10.60 9.25
N LYS A 93 14.26 10.28 7.94
CA LYS A 93 14.02 11.22 6.83
C LYS A 93 12.56 11.21 6.40
N ILE A 94 11.97 10.03 6.31
CA ILE A 94 10.58 9.83 5.93
C ILE A 94 9.76 9.56 7.18
N ARG A 95 8.83 10.47 7.51
CA ARG A 95 7.99 10.37 8.71
C ARG A 95 7.05 9.17 8.68
N HIS A 96 6.50 8.84 7.50
CA HIS A 96 5.49 7.79 7.33
C HIS A 96 5.96 6.75 6.31
N PRO A 97 7.06 6.02 6.57
CA PRO A 97 7.70 5.17 5.57
C PRO A 97 6.73 4.16 4.96
N GLN A 98 5.89 3.50 5.77
CA GLN A 98 4.87 2.57 5.27
C GLN A 98 3.84 3.24 4.34
N LEU A 99 3.27 4.39 4.73
CA LEU A 99 2.28 5.10 3.89
C LEU A 99 2.93 5.71 2.65
N THR A 100 4.19 6.15 2.73
CA THR A 100 4.97 6.54 1.55
C THR A 100 5.17 5.34 0.63
N GLY A 101 5.47 4.16 1.17
CA GLY A 101 5.53 2.91 0.42
C GLY A 101 4.22 2.61 -0.33
N VAL A 102 3.06 2.73 0.33
CA VAL A 102 1.75 2.55 -0.32
C VAL A 102 1.54 3.56 -1.46
N LYS A 103 1.88 4.84 -1.25
CA LYS A 103 1.74 5.87 -2.28
C LYS A 103 2.63 5.57 -3.48
N THR A 104 3.90 5.24 -3.25
CA THR A 104 4.85 4.86 -4.30
C THR A 104 4.36 3.62 -5.06
N TRP A 105 3.89 2.60 -4.34
CA TRP A 105 3.31 1.38 -4.91
C TRP A 105 2.10 1.68 -5.81
N ALA A 106 1.17 2.52 -5.34
CA ALA A 106 -0.02 2.88 -6.11
C ALA A 106 0.34 3.67 -7.38
N ILE A 107 1.27 4.63 -7.27
CA ILE A 107 1.76 5.39 -8.43
C ILE A 107 2.44 4.47 -9.45
N ALA A 108 3.26 3.53 -8.98
CA ALA A 108 3.93 2.55 -9.84
C ALA A 108 2.90 1.72 -10.64
N HIS A 109 1.86 1.22 -9.97
CA HIS A 109 0.81 0.44 -10.63
C HIS A 109 -0.01 1.28 -11.62
N LEU A 110 -0.35 2.52 -11.28
CA LEU A 110 -1.04 3.42 -12.22
C LEU A 110 -0.18 3.71 -13.45
N LEU A 111 1.14 3.82 -13.30
CA LEU A 111 2.05 4.09 -14.42
C LEU A 111 1.94 3.03 -15.52
N VAL A 112 1.81 1.75 -15.17
CA VAL A 112 1.79 0.64 -16.13
C VAL A 112 0.39 0.09 -16.42
N ASN A 113 -0.62 0.45 -15.61
CA ASN A 113 -2.01 0.04 -15.78
C ASN A 113 -2.93 1.26 -15.94
N GLY A 114 -3.04 1.75 -17.17
CA GLY A 114 -3.84 2.92 -17.52
C GLY A 114 -5.31 2.62 -17.78
N ASP A 115 -5.96 1.83 -16.94
CA ASP A 115 -7.37 1.42 -17.11
C ASP A 115 -8.28 1.86 -15.95
N MET A 116 -9.59 1.88 -16.20
CA MET A 116 -10.59 2.29 -15.20
C MET A 116 -10.56 1.47 -13.90
N PRO A 117 -10.47 0.12 -13.93
CA PRO A 117 -10.30 -0.67 -12.71
C PRO A 117 -9.08 -0.25 -11.89
N SER A 118 -7.94 -0.01 -12.53
CA SER A 118 -6.69 0.41 -11.88
C SER A 118 -6.82 1.80 -11.26
N PHE A 119 -7.48 2.74 -11.93
CA PHE A 119 -7.71 4.07 -11.37
C PHE A 119 -8.55 4.01 -10.09
N VAL A 120 -9.59 3.17 -10.06
CA VAL A 120 -10.41 3.00 -8.86
C VAL A 120 -9.63 2.30 -7.76
N LEU A 121 -8.93 1.20 -8.05
CA LEU A 121 -8.20 0.44 -7.05
C LEU A 121 -6.98 1.22 -6.51
N PHE A 122 -6.01 1.51 -7.37
CA PHE A 122 -4.75 2.13 -6.95
C PHE A 122 -4.93 3.61 -6.65
N GLY A 123 -5.76 4.33 -7.42
CA GLY A 123 -6.09 5.73 -7.13
C GLY A 123 -6.88 5.89 -5.83
N GLY A 124 -7.82 4.97 -5.55
CA GLY A 124 -8.57 4.95 -4.29
C GLY A 124 -7.66 4.68 -3.08
N LEU A 125 -6.77 3.70 -3.16
CA LEU A 125 -5.79 3.41 -2.11
C LEU A 125 -4.74 4.53 -1.95
N LEU A 126 -4.36 5.20 -3.05
CA LEU A 126 -3.50 6.39 -3.01
C LEU A 126 -4.19 7.53 -2.26
N ALA A 127 -5.45 7.81 -2.57
CA ALA A 127 -6.26 8.82 -1.88
C ALA A 127 -6.37 8.50 -0.38
N TRP A 128 -6.68 7.25 -0.02
CA TRP A 128 -6.67 6.79 1.37
C TRP A 128 -5.33 7.07 2.05
N ALA A 129 -4.20 6.69 1.44
CA ALA A 129 -2.89 6.87 2.05
C ALA A 129 -2.54 8.36 2.25
N VAL A 130 -3.04 9.25 1.38
CA VAL A 130 -2.92 10.70 1.56
C VAL A 130 -3.77 11.16 2.75
N ILE A 131 -5.05 10.76 2.80
CA ILE A 131 -5.97 11.11 3.88
C ILE A 131 -5.44 10.63 5.23
N GLU A 132 -4.97 9.39 5.33
CA GLU A 132 -4.42 8.81 6.57
C GLU A 132 -3.21 9.63 7.07
N VAL A 133 -2.30 10.03 6.19
CA VAL A 133 -1.16 10.91 6.56
C VAL A 133 -1.66 12.25 7.11
N ILE A 134 -2.67 12.87 6.46
CA ILE A 134 -3.24 14.14 6.92
C ILE A 134 -3.85 13.98 8.31
N LEU A 135 -4.68 12.97 8.52
CA LEU A 135 -5.35 12.72 9.80
C LEU A 135 -4.34 12.40 10.92
N ILE A 136 -3.33 11.56 10.64
CA ILE A 136 -2.26 11.29 11.61
C ILE A 136 -1.53 12.59 11.99
N ASN A 137 -1.18 13.42 11.02
CA ASN A 137 -0.45 14.66 11.28
C ASN A 137 -1.27 15.67 12.09
N ARG A 138 -2.60 15.68 11.93
CA ARG A 138 -3.50 16.52 12.72
C ARG A 138 -3.64 16.04 14.16
N GLN A 139 -3.52 14.73 14.41
CA GLN A 139 -3.78 14.12 15.71
C GLN A 139 -2.51 13.86 16.54
N ALA A 140 -1.35 13.76 15.90
CA ALA A 140 -0.11 13.34 16.55
C ALA A 140 1.06 14.29 16.25
N LYS A 141 1.83 14.58 17.29
CA LYS A 141 3.11 15.29 17.14
C LYS A 141 4.09 14.43 16.31
N PRO A 142 4.92 15.05 15.44
CA PRO A 142 5.94 14.33 14.71
C PRO A 142 6.93 13.66 15.68
N ALA A 143 7.02 12.33 15.62
CA ALA A 143 8.12 11.59 16.23
C ALA A 143 9.07 11.15 15.11
N LYS A 144 10.32 11.63 15.14
CA LYS A 144 11.38 11.16 14.24
C LYS A 144 12.14 10.04 14.92
N ASN A 145 12.45 8.96 14.20
CA ASN A 145 13.45 8.02 14.69
C ASN A 145 14.82 8.72 14.74
N THR A 146 15.44 8.72 15.91
CA THR A 146 16.74 9.36 16.17
C THR A 146 17.90 8.36 16.19
N GLY A 147 17.61 7.07 16.01
CA GLY A 147 18.59 5.99 16.04
C GLY A 147 18.74 5.37 17.45
N PRO A 148 19.77 4.54 17.67
CA PRO A 148 20.81 4.16 16.70
C PRO A 148 20.21 3.40 15.50
N PHE A 149 20.89 3.44 14.34
CA PHE A 149 20.53 2.71 13.12
C PHE A 149 21.56 1.59 12.89
N PRO A 150 21.35 0.38 13.46
CA PRO A 150 22.32 -0.69 13.36
C PRO A 150 22.46 -1.17 11.91
N VAL A 151 23.71 -1.34 11.46
CA VAL A 151 24.02 -1.82 10.10
C VAL A 151 23.31 -3.13 9.78
N GLY A 152 23.20 -4.05 10.75
CA GLY A 152 22.47 -5.31 10.54
C GLY A 152 20.99 -5.12 10.18
N LYS A 153 20.33 -4.06 10.70
CA LYS A 153 18.95 -3.74 10.33
C LYS A 153 18.85 -3.10 8.95
N GLU A 154 19.83 -2.29 8.55
CA GLU A 154 19.92 -1.74 7.19
C GLU A 154 20.04 -2.86 6.16
N ILE A 155 20.99 -3.78 6.39
CA ILE A 155 21.21 -4.96 5.55
C ILE A 155 19.95 -5.81 5.52
N GLY A 156 19.37 -6.11 6.69
CA GLY A 156 18.16 -6.92 6.77
C GLY A 156 16.96 -6.30 6.03
N ALA A 157 16.79 -4.98 6.09
CA ALA A 157 15.72 -4.29 5.35
C ALA A 157 15.95 -4.35 3.84
N ALA A 158 17.20 -4.14 3.37
CA ALA A 158 17.54 -4.22 1.96
C ALA A 158 17.38 -5.64 1.40
N VAL A 159 17.94 -6.64 2.08
CA VAL A 159 17.82 -8.06 1.70
C VAL A 159 16.36 -8.52 1.75
N GLY A 160 15.65 -8.21 2.84
CA GLY A 160 14.23 -8.52 2.98
C GLY A 160 13.40 -7.90 1.87
N ALA A 161 13.69 -6.66 1.46
CA ALA A 161 13.00 -6.02 0.37
C ALA A 161 13.22 -6.72 -0.97
N VAL A 162 14.46 -7.12 -1.29
CA VAL A 162 14.78 -7.87 -2.51
C VAL A 162 14.06 -9.22 -2.53
N VAL A 163 14.10 -9.96 -1.41
CA VAL A 163 13.43 -11.27 -1.29
C VAL A 163 11.92 -11.15 -1.46
N VAL A 164 11.29 -10.19 -0.75
CA VAL A 164 9.85 -9.97 -0.85
C VAL A 164 9.46 -9.48 -2.25
N PHE A 165 10.24 -8.58 -2.85
CA PHE A 165 10.01 -8.11 -4.21
C PHE A 165 10.09 -9.26 -5.23
N ALA A 166 11.09 -10.14 -5.12
CA ALA A 166 11.20 -11.33 -5.96
C ALA A 166 10.01 -12.29 -5.78
N ALA A 167 9.55 -12.49 -4.54
CA ALA A 167 8.36 -13.30 -4.26
C ALA A 167 7.09 -12.68 -4.89
N ILE A 168 6.89 -11.36 -4.76
CA ILE A 168 5.78 -10.64 -5.38
C ILE A 168 5.84 -10.78 -6.91
N ALA A 169 7.02 -10.61 -7.52
CA ALA A 169 7.20 -10.81 -8.95
C ALA A 169 6.86 -12.25 -9.36
N GLY A 170 7.33 -13.26 -8.61
CA GLY A 170 7.00 -14.67 -8.85
C GLY A 170 5.50 -14.95 -8.82
N VAL A 171 4.77 -14.40 -7.84
CA VAL A 171 3.30 -14.52 -7.76
C VAL A 171 2.63 -13.84 -8.97
N HIS A 172 3.14 -12.70 -9.40
CA HIS A 172 2.66 -11.99 -10.59
C HIS A 172 2.80 -12.86 -11.85
N TYR A 173 3.97 -13.48 -12.07
CA TYR A 173 4.16 -14.44 -13.15
C TYR A 173 3.23 -15.65 -13.04
N TRP A 174 3.10 -16.23 -11.85
CA TRP A 174 2.23 -17.39 -11.62
C TRP A 174 0.76 -17.12 -11.94
N LEU A 175 0.29 -15.90 -11.68
CA LEU A 175 -1.06 -15.45 -11.99
C LEU A 175 -1.24 -14.94 -13.43
N GLY A 176 -0.18 -14.99 -14.26
CA GLY A 176 -0.23 -14.58 -15.67
C GLY A 176 -0.01 -13.08 -15.91
N TYR A 177 0.49 -12.34 -14.92
CA TYR A 177 0.77 -10.91 -15.00
C TYR A 177 2.29 -10.66 -14.94
N PRO A 178 3.05 -10.74 -16.04
CA PRO A 178 4.52 -10.68 -15.99
C PRO A 178 5.02 -9.34 -15.41
N ALA A 179 5.87 -9.38 -14.38
CA ALA A 179 6.38 -8.16 -13.71
C ALA A 179 7.55 -7.48 -14.46
N PHE A 180 8.26 -8.21 -15.31
CA PHE A 180 9.31 -7.68 -16.19
C PHE A 180 8.94 -7.89 -17.67
N GLY A 181 9.68 -7.24 -18.57
CA GLY A 181 9.43 -7.27 -20.02
C GLY A 181 8.99 -5.93 -20.59
#